data_AF-B8CG78-F1
#
_entry.id   AF-B8CG78-F1
#
_cell.length_a   1.000
_cell.length_b   1.000
_cell.length_c   1.000
_cell.angle_alpha   90.00
_cell.angle_beta   90.00
_cell.angle_gamma   90.00
#
_symmetry.space_group_name_H-M   'P 1'
#
loop_
_entity.id
_entity.type
_entity.pdbx_description
1 polymer ?
#
loop_
_entity_poly.entity_id
_entity_poly.type
_entity_poly.pdbx_seq_one_letter_code
_entity_poly.pdbx_strand_id
1 'polypeptide(L)'
;MRSTRQICQLYGFEKLECAAMRNAAFETAKEERDADSIVTEDSVPLRDRINSQLFVTRETETGKVLWKRPMQETDMIAHDIDARTNLQHRLPCHSFRSMLPSLAEGKRPPAKSPDWIRSCTRGILFSAWHAYRNERLASNADDAKFYFPEHVYCWFSDEANSTMTTEDEDRWAFYQGIKGLAISDAEGWIMYQMLNDMQGEHFTSFLFHTLKTIKSQMESSWTDQVGVVFSHAEGLQSMSVLQERFKSLGQSLENDNYLCGINLWISLDSAHDSLRVLFYSDRIKSSATTKALSKRATEMTVDVKGEPCIDVFSLVQIIMKEYIVHMQKQTTLLRIMFETGSTGNLTDVYDTPGEVDINEEIEIDTEYIVSFQQFVKIIKTIWPTLMLKEVALLYREAYDMMYPTSQWNQPAPDGISFASFMSAADKRCLFSRVRANL
;
A
#
# COMPACT_ATOMS: atom_id res chain seq x y z
N MET A 1 -4.10 -12.99 -22.95
CA MET A 1 -3.23 -12.67 -21.80
C MET A 1 -1.81 -13.04 -22.16
N ARG A 2 -0.89 -12.09 -22.02
CA ARG A 2 0.54 -12.37 -21.99
C ARG A 2 0.91 -12.79 -20.55
N SER A 3 1.83 -13.74 -20.40
CA SER A 3 2.37 -14.14 -19.09
C SER A 3 3.04 -12.94 -18.40
N THR A 4 3.07 -12.88 -17.07
CA THR A 4 3.82 -11.87 -16.27
C THR A 4 5.24 -11.63 -16.84
N ARG A 5 5.85 -12.69 -17.37
CA ARG A 5 7.16 -12.69 -18.06
C ARG A 5 7.22 -11.80 -19.31
N GLN A 6 6.15 -11.72 -20.08
CA GLN A 6 6.06 -10.93 -21.30
C GLN A 6 5.75 -9.45 -21.02
N ILE A 7 5.21 -9.12 -19.83
CA ILE A 7 5.07 -7.74 -19.36
C ILE A 7 6.44 -7.19 -18.94
N CYS A 8 7.28 -8.00 -18.28
CA CYS A 8 8.67 -7.63 -17.94
C CYS A 8 9.55 -7.35 -19.17
N GLN A 9 9.30 -8.04 -20.30
CA GLN A 9 10.01 -7.82 -21.57
C GLN A 9 9.70 -6.46 -22.23
N LEU A 10 8.51 -5.91 -22.01
CA LEU A 10 8.06 -4.65 -22.63
C LEU A 10 8.69 -3.39 -22.02
N TYR A 11 9.24 -3.48 -20.80
CA TYR A 11 9.78 -2.34 -20.05
C TYR A 11 11.30 -2.36 -19.85
N GLY A 12 12.03 -3.23 -20.58
CA GLY A 12 13.50 -3.21 -20.56
C GLY A 12 14.16 -3.69 -19.26
N PHE A 13 13.43 -4.45 -18.43
CA PHE A 13 13.97 -5.06 -17.20
C PHE A 13 14.88 -6.28 -17.45
N GLU A 14 15.18 -6.61 -18.71
CA GLU A 14 16.03 -7.75 -19.12
C GLU A 14 17.45 -7.70 -18.50
N LYS A 15 17.93 -6.50 -18.13
CA LYS A 15 19.25 -6.34 -17.50
C LYS A 15 19.31 -6.83 -16.05
N LEU A 16 18.18 -6.98 -15.36
CA LEU A 16 18.13 -7.53 -14.00
C LEU A 16 18.15 -9.07 -14.00
N GLU A 17 17.51 -9.73 -14.97
CA GLU A 17 17.63 -11.19 -15.15
C GLU A 17 19.05 -11.61 -15.58
N CYS A 18 19.74 -10.80 -16.40
CA CYS A 18 21.13 -11.06 -16.76
C CYS A 18 22.11 -10.96 -15.57
N ALA A 19 21.81 -10.17 -14.53
CA ALA A 19 22.65 -10.10 -13.34
C ALA A 19 22.51 -11.36 -12.47
N ALA A 20 21.29 -11.88 -12.33
CA ALA A 20 21.01 -13.12 -11.60
C ALA A 20 21.57 -14.37 -12.32
N MET A 21 21.49 -14.42 -13.65
CA MET A 21 22.07 -15.53 -14.44
C MET A 21 23.60 -15.44 -14.61
N ARG A 22 24.19 -14.23 -14.59
CA ARG A 22 25.66 -14.09 -14.59
C ARG A 22 26.29 -14.53 -13.26
N ASN A 23 25.62 -14.29 -12.14
CA ASN A 23 26.13 -14.73 -10.83
C ASN A 23 26.11 -16.26 -10.67
N ALA A 24 25.14 -16.96 -11.28
CA ALA A 24 25.10 -18.42 -11.29
C ALA A 24 26.12 -19.06 -12.26
N ALA A 25 26.55 -18.34 -13.31
CA ALA A 25 27.59 -18.81 -14.24
C ALA A 25 29.03 -18.47 -13.78
N PHE A 26 29.19 -17.54 -12.83
CA PHE A 26 30.51 -17.11 -12.33
C PHE A 26 31.09 -17.99 -11.22
N GLU A 27 30.29 -18.89 -10.61
CA GLU A 27 30.79 -19.80 -9.56
C GLU A 27 31.53 -21.04 -10.09
N THR A 28 31.58 -21.26 -11.41
CA THR A 28 32.24 -22.44 -12.01
C THR A 28 33.59 -22.18 -12.70
N ALA A 29 34.19 -20.99 -12.55
CA ALA A 29 35.51 -20.73 -13.12
C ALA A 29 36.44 -20.06 -12.11
N LYS A 30 37.08 -20.88 -11.28
CA LYS A 30 38.25 -20.50 -10.50
C LYS A 30 39.47 -21.09 -11.17
N GLU A 31 40.26 -20.28 -11.87
CA GLU A 31 41.73 -20.29 -11.82
C GLU A 31 42.35 -19.22 -12.75
N GLU A 32 43.43 -18.61 -12.20
CA GLU A 32 44.47 -17.78 -12.82
C GLU A 32 44.23 -16.27 -13.08
N ARG A 33 44.86 -15.45 -12.21
CA ARG A 33 45.67 -14.22 -12.47
C ARG A 33 44.96 -13.03 -13.15
N ASP A 34 45.05 -11.78 -12.71
CA ASP A 34 46.17 -11.00 -12.18
C ASP A 34 45.68 -9.91 -11.21
N ALA A 35 46.62 -9.34 -10.47
CA ALA A 35 46.44 -8.43 -9.35
C ALA A 35 45.95 -7.02 -9.73
N ASP A 36 44.92 -6.54 -9.03
CA ASP A 36 44.74 -5.11 -8.77
C ASP A 36 45.13 -4.82 -7.31
N SER A 37 46.28 -4.20 -7.18
CA SER A 37 46.87 -3.71 -5.94
C SER A 37 46.14 -2.44 -5.48
N ILE A 38 45.45 -2.51 -4.34
CA ILE A 38 45.07 -1.30 -3.59
C ILE A 38 46.31 -0.84 -2.82
N VAL A 39 46.98 0.18 -3.34
CA VAL A 39 48.03 0.91 -2.61
C VAL A 39 47.33 1.81 -1.59
N THR A 40 47.47 1.49 -0.31
CA THR A 40 47.14 2.39 0.80
C THR A 40 48.32 3.32 1.05
N GLU A 41 48.21 4.57 0.64
CA GLU A 41 49.03 5.66 1.17
C GLU A 41 48.36 6.26 2.41
N ASP A 42 49.14 6.27 3.48
CA ASP A 42 49.14 7.09 4.70
C ASP A 42 47.84 7.39 5.46
N SER A 43 47.96 7.10 6.76
CA SER A 43 46.99 7.17 7.84
C SER A 43 46.41 8.56 8.09
N VAL A 44 45.11 8.71 7.86
CA VAL A 44 44.29 9.76 8.48
C VAL A 44 43.25 9.08 9.40
N PRO A 45 43.04 9.54 10.65
CA PRO A 45 42.10 8.92 11.59
C PRO A 45 40.66 8.88 11.06
N LEU A 46 39.92 7.81 11.37
CA LEU A 46 38.54 7.58 10.92
C LEU A 46 37.55 8.72 11.23
N ARG A 47 37.85 9.59 12.21
CA ARG A 47 37.01 10.75 12.55
C ARG A 47 36.96 11.81 11.44
N ASP A 48 37.95 11.87 10.55
CA ASP A 48 37.95 12.81 9.42
C ASP A 48 37.21 12.26 8.18
N ARG A 49 36.78 10.99 8.17
CA ARG A 49 35.98 10.41 7.07
C ARG A 49 34.48 10.73 7.15
N ILE A 50 33.98 11.22 8.28
CA ILE A 50 32.54 11.52 8.45
C ILE A 50 32.13 12.81 7.71
N ASN A 51 33.09 13.59 7.21
CA ASN A 51 32.85 14.74 6.32
C ASN A 51 33.16 14.44 4.84
N SER A 52 33.09 13.18 4.40
CA SER A 52 33.34 12.84 3.00
C SER A 52 32.21 13.35 2.09
N GLN A 53 32.33 14.58 1.62
CA GLN A 53 31.50 15.09 0.53
C GLN A 53 31.77 14.24 -0.72
N LEU A 54 30.72 13.63 -1.26
CA LEU A 54 30.82 12.94 -2.55
C LEU A 54 30.96 13.99 -3.66
N PHE A 55 31.86 13.74 -4.60
CA PHE A 55 32.08 14.62 -5.75
C PHE A 55 31.80 13.87 -7.03
N VAL A 56 31.20 14.55 -8.01
CA VAL A 56 31.23 14.08 -9.40
C VAL A 56 32.49 14.66 -10.03
N THR A 57 33.43 13.79 -10.41
CA THR A 57 34.60 14.16 -11.20
C THR A 57 34.42 13.77 -12.66
N ARG A 58 34.81 14.68 -13.55
CA ARG A 58 35.00 14.37 -14.97
C ARG A 58 36.51 14.37 -15.24
N GLU A 59 37.00 13.24 -15.70
CA GLU A 59 38.42 13.00 -15.90
C GLU A 59 38.72 12.71 -17.37
N THR A 60 39.94 13.02 -17.82
CA THR A 60 40.44 12.55 -19.11
C THR A 60 40.74 11.06 -19.05
N GLU A 61 40.90 10.43 -20.21
CA GLU A 61 41.35 9.02 -20.31
C GLU A 61 42.72 8.77 -19.65
N THR A 62 43.49 9.82 -19.43
CA THR A 62 44.77 9.79 -18.70
C THR A 62 44.63 10.00 -17.18
N GLY A 63 43.40 10.04 -16.64
CA GLY A 63 43.12 10.23 -15.21
C GLY A 63 43.26 11.67 -14.71
N LYS A 64 43.38 12.67 -15.60
CA LYS A 64 43.48 14.07 -15.19
C LYS A 64 42.08 14.64 -14.96
N VAL A 65 41.79 15.04 -13.73
CA VAL A 65 40.51 15.66 -13.35
C VAL A 65 40.37 17.03 -14.04
N LEU A 66 39.41 17.13 -14.96
CA LEU A 66 39.08 18.37 -15.66
C LEU A 66 38.07 19.21 -14.88
N TRP A 67 37.20 18.54 -14.13
CA TRP A 67 36.09 19.18 -13.44
C TRP A 67 35.69 18.34 -12.22
N LYS A 68 35.48 19.00 -11.09
CA LYS A 68 35.07 18.38 -9.82
C LYS A 68 34.01 19.27 -9.18
N ARG A 69 32.81 18.75 -8.94
CA ARG A 69 31.75 19.48 -8.24
C ARG A 69 31.28 18.67 -7.04
N PRO A 70 31.19 19.27 -5.83
CA PRO A 70 30.57 18.60 -4.69
C PRO A 70 29.11 18.30 -5.02
N MET A 71 28.66 17.08 -4.76
CA MET A 71 27.24 16.74 -4.83
C MET A 71 26.52 17.51 -3.72
N GLN A 72 25.79 18.57 -4.09
CA GLN A 72 24.99 19.37 -3.14
C GLN A 72 23.63 18.72 -2.80
N GLU A 73 23.29 17.58 -3.43
CA GLU A 73 21.93 17.02 -3.40
C GLU A 73 21.79 15.76 -2.53
N THR A 74 22.82 15.29 -1.82
CA THR A 74 22.63 14.17 -0.87
C THR A 74 21.79 14.58 0.32
N ASP A 75 21.85 15.83 0.77
CA ASP A 75 20.94 16.33 1.79
C ASP A 75 19.54 16.56 1.21
N MET A 76 19.40 16.88 -0.08
CA MET A 76 18.06 16.94 -0.69
C MET A 76 17.47 15.56 -0.89
N ILE A 77 18.25 14.54 -1.25
CA ILE A 77 17.73 13.16 -1.41
C ILE A 77 17.53 12.52 -0.04
N ALA A 78 18.41 12.75 0.94
CA ALA A 78 18.23 12.29 2.31
C ALA A 78 17.10 13.04 3.01
N HIS A 79 16.97 14.36 2.85
CA HIS A 79 15.83 15.14 3.32
C HIS A 79 14.57 14.85 2.50
N ASP A 80 14.64 14.45 1.23
CA ASP A 80 13.48 14.00 0.45
C ASP A 80 13.09 12.58 0.86
N ILE A 81 14.03 11.70 1.22
CA ILE A 81 13.77 10.40 1.85
C ILE A 81 13.21 10.58 3.27
N ASP A 82 13.75 11.51 4.04
CA ASP A 82 13.33 11.85 5.40
C ASP A 82 12.02 12.67 5.42
N ALA A 83 11.73 13.42 4.35
CA ALA A 83 10.43 14.04 4.07
C ALA A 83 9.43 13.04 3.47
N ARG A 84 9.89 11.97 2.80
CA ARG A 84 9.06 10.84 2.34
C ARG A 84 8.68 9.94 3.51
N THR A 85 9.51 9.84 4.56
CA THR A 85 9.18 9.15 5.82
C THR A 85 8.39 10.06 6.78
N ASN A 86 8.61 11.38 6.77
CA ASN A 86 7.74 12.34 7.46
C ASN A 86 6.42 12.49 6.70
N LEU A 87 5.37 11.82 7.20
CA LEU A 87 3.98 11.90 6.71
C LEU A 87 3.46 13.35 6.52
N GLN A 88 4.08 14.35 7.18
CA GLN A 88 3.72 15.76 7.08
C GLN A 88 4.20 16.46 5.78
N HIS A 89 5.23 15.95 5.12
CA HIS A 89 5.80 16.56 3.90
C HIS A 89 5.48 15.79 2.62
N ARG A 90 4.91 14.58 2.74
CA ARG A 90 4.51 13.78 1.59
C ARG A 90 3.34 14.43 0.85
N LEU A 91 3.50 14.63 -0.45
CA LEU A 91 2.40 15.08 -1.30
C LEU A 91 1.23 14.07 -1.24
N PRO A 92 -0.02 14.53 -1.11
CA PRO A 92 -1.18 13.68 -1.28
C PRO A 92 -1.14 12.96 -2.63
N CYS A 93 -1.47 11.67 -2.63
CA CYS A 93 -1.41 10.80 -3.80
C CYS A 93 0.00 10.62 -4.38
N HIS A 94 1.05 10.71 -3.56
CA HIS A 94 2.43 10.60 -4.07
C HIS A 94 2.61 9.35 -4.94
N SER A 95 2.11 8.18 -4.55
CA SER A 95 2.35 6.93 -5.28
C SER A 95 1.85 6.98 -6.72
N PHE A 96 0.58 7.33 -6.95
CA PHE A 96 0.08 7.50 -8.31
C PHE A 96 0.70 8.70 -9.01
N ARG A 97 0.85 9.82 -8.31
CA ARG A 97 1.40 11.06 -8.86
C ARG A 97 2.84 10.91 -9.36
N SER A 98 3.67 10.08 -8.71
CA SER A 98 5.06 9.82 -9.12
C SER A 98 5.16 9.03 -10.42
N MET A 99 4.11 8.31 -10.81
CA MET A 99 4.07 7.59 -12.09
C MET A 99 3.57 8.48 -13.25
N LEU A 100 2.94 9.61 -12.95
CA LEU A 100 2.47 10.54 -13.98
C LEU A 100 3.65 11.29 -14.61
N PRO A 101 3.70 11.42 -15.96
CA PRO A 101 4.75 12.18 -16.62
C PRO A 101 4.71 13.66 -16.24
N SER A 102 5.84 14.33 -16.40
CA SER A 102 5.92 15.78 -16.24
C SER A 102 4.99 16.48 -17.22
N LEU A 103 4.09 17.32 -16.69
CA LEU A 103 3.29 18.21 -17.54
C LEU A 103 4.24 19.22 -18.20
N ALA A 104 4.19 19.32 -19.53
CA ALA A 104 4.90 20.39 -20.23
C ALA A 104 4.47 21.75 -19.68
N GLU A 105 5.43 22.65 -19.47
CA GLU A 105 5.18 23.98 -18.89
C GLU A 105 4.01 24.68 -19.60
N GLY A 106 3.04 25.15 -18.80
CA GLY A 106 1.86 25.87 -19.30
C GLY A 106 0.70 25.00 -19.81
N LYS A 107 0.88 23.68 -20.00
CA LYS A 107 -0.25 22.80 -20.37
C LYS A 107 -1.04 22.39 -19.13
N ARG A 108 -2.32 22.77 -19.11
CA ARG A 108 -3.28 22.22 -18.14
C ARG A 108 -3.76 20.86 -18.63
N PRO A 109 -3.92 19.87 -17.74
CA PRO A 109 -4.60 18.62 -18.07
C PRO A 109 -5.97 18.90 -18.69
N PRO A 110 -6.42 18.07 -19.64
CA PRO A 110 -7.76 18.22 -20.18
C PRO A 110 -8.79 18.03 -19.07
N ALA A 111 -9.77 18.94 -19.03
CA ALA A 111 -10.90 18.79 -18.12
C ALA A 111 -11.85 17.72 -18.66
N LYS A 112 -12.15 16.71 -17.85
CA LYS A 112 -13.17 15.69 -18.15
C LYS A 112 -14.40 15.92 -17.28
N SER A 113 -15.56 15.45 -17.73
CA SER A 113 -16.80 15.58 -16.97
C SER A 113 -16.75 14.73 -15.68
N PRO A 114 -17.48 15.12 -14.62
CA PRO A 114 -17.60 14.31 -13.41
C PRO A 114 -18.09 12.89 -13.68
N ASP A 115 -18.98 12.72 -14.66
CA ASP A 115 -19.55 11.41 -15.02
C ASP A 115 -18.52 10.50 -15.68
N TRP A 116 -17.61 11.06 -16.50
CA TRP A 116 -16.47 10.32 -17.01
C TRP A 116 -15.57 9.85 -15.87
N ILE A 117 -15.26 10.74 -14.91
CA ILE A 117 -14.43 10.41 -13.76
C ILE A 117 -15.06 9.28 -12.92
N ARG A 118 -16.35 9.38 -12.58
CA ARG A 118 -17.06 8.33 -11.84
C ARG A 118 -17.10 7.00 -12.60
N SER A 119 -17.34 7.05 -13.90
CA SER A 119 -17.32 5.85 -14.75
C SER A 119 -15.95 5.16 -14.69
N CYS A 120 -14.86 5.92 -14.82
CA CYS A 120 -13.51 5.39 -14.65
C CYS A 120 -13.29 4.83 -13.24
N THR A 121 -13.69 5.54 -12.18
CA THR A 121 -13.55 5.07 -10.79
C THR A 121 -14.19 3.70 -10.60
N ARG A 122 -15.45 3.54 -11.00
CA ARG A 122 -16.17 2.25 -10.86
C ARG A 122 -15.50 1.15 -11.66
N GLY A 123 -15.10 1.43 -12.91
CA GLY A 123 -14.41 0.45 -13.75
C GLY A 123 -13.08 -0.01 -13.16
N ILE A 124 -12.27 0.94 -12.69
CA ILE A 124 -10.99 0.67 -12.05
C ILE A 124 -11.20 -0.10 -10.74
N LEU A 125 -12.12 0.35 -9.89
CA LEU A 125 -12.39 -0.26 -8.59
C LEU A 125 -12.87 -1.71 -8.75
N PHE A 126 -13.82 -1.95 -9.64
CA PHE A 126 -14.34 -3.30 -9.85
C PHE A 126 -13.32 -4.21 -10.52
N SER A 127 -12.56 -3.73 -11.51
CA SER A 127 -11.49 -4.55 -12.11
C SER A 127 -10.40 -4.89 -11.10
N ALA A 128 -9.99 -3.95 -10.25
CA ALA A 128 -9.05 -4.20 -9.17
C ALA A 128 -9.60 -5.21 -8.15
N TRP A 129 -10.89 -5.10 -7.80
CA TRP A 129 -11.55 -6.04 -6.90
C TRP A 129 -11.56 -7.47 -7.48
N HIS A 130 -11.81 -7.60 -8.78
CA HIS A 130 -11.76 -8.88 -9.48
C HIS A 130 -10.34 -9.45 -9.54
N ALA A 131 -9.34 -8.64 -9.87
CA ALA A 131 -7.92 -9.04 -9.86
C ALA A 131 -7.49 -9.54 -8.48
N TYR A 132 -7.83 -8.78 -7.43
CA TYR A 132 -7.53 -9.14 -6.03
C TYR A 132 -8.11 -10.49 -5.61
N ARG A 133 -9.33 -10.82 -6.09
CA ARG A 133 -9.96 -12.13 -5.83
C ARG A 133 -9.19 -13.27 -6.50
N ASN A 134 -8.70 -13.06 -7.72
CA ASN A 134 -8.03 -14.08 -8.51
C ASN A 134 -6.58 -14.33 -8.04
N GLU A 135 -5.84 -13.28 -7.70
CA GLU A 135 -4.47 -13.39 -7.18
C GLU A 135 -4.40 -14.20 -5.88
N ARG A 136 -5.36 -14.01 -4.96
CA ARG A 136 -5.44 -14.80 -3.73
C ARG A 136 -5.68 -16.30 -3.95
N LEU A 137 -6.27 -16.68 -5.09
CA LEU A 137 -6.47 -18.08 -5.45
C LEU A 137 -5.23 -18.67 -6.14
N ALA A 138 -4.39 -17.83 -6.74
CA ALA A 138 -3.21 -18.23 -7.50
C ALA A 138 -1.90 -18.24 -6.69
N SER A 139 -1.92 -17.89 -5.40
CA SER A 139 -0.75 -17.61 -4.56
C SER A 139 0.10 -18.84 -4.19
N ASN A 140 0.75 -19.44 -5.19
CA ASN A 140 1.87 -20.38 -5.04
C ASN A 140 3.19 -19.81 -5.60
N ALA A 141 3.23 -18.57 -6.10
CA ALA A 141 4.44 -17.97 -6.65
C ALA A 141 4.75 -16.63 -5.98
N ASP A 142 6.05 -16.38 -5.78
CA ASP A 142 6.70 -15.11 -5.40
C ASP A 142 6.48 -13.98 -6.43
N ASP A 143 5.37 -14.01 -7.17
CA ASP A 143 5.07 -13.07 -8.24
C ASP A 143 4.85 -11.68 -7.67
N ALA A 144 5.48 -10.70 -8.33
CA ALA A 144 5.42 -9.29 -7.99
C ALA A 144 3.95 -8.84 -7.82
N LYS A 145 3.64 -8.40 -6.61
CA LYS A 145 2.30 -7.93 -6.26
C LYS A 145 2.01 -6.59 -6.94
N PHE A 146 0.87 -6.50 -7.62
CA PHE A 146 0.42 -5.24 -8.22
C PHE A 146 -0.30 -4.39 -7.17
N TYR A 147 0.26 -3.23 -6.84
CA TYR A 147 -0.40 -2.26 -5.97
C TYR A 147 -1.47 -1.48 -6.76
N PHE A 148 -2.40 -0.86 -6.02
CA PHE A 148 -3.56 -0.21 -6.62
C PHE A 148 -3.21 0.96 -7.55
N PRO A 149 -2.28 1.88 -7.19
CA PRO A 149 -1.85 2.94 -8.11
C PRO A 149 -1.36 2.42 -9.47
N GLU A 150 -0.63 1.31 -9.48
CA GLU A 150 -0.05 0.66 -10.65
C GLU A 150 -1.16 0.07 -11.51
N HIS A 151 -2.16 -0.56 -10.86
CA HIS A 151 -3.37 -1.04 -11.54
C HIS A 151 -4.11 0.10 -12.24
N VAL A 152 -4.24 1.26 -11.59
CA VAL A 152 -4.84 2.46 -12.19
C VAL A 152 -4.00 2.98 -13.36
N TYR A 153 -2.67 2.98 -13.22
CA TYR A 153 -1.78 3.45 -14.27
C TYR A 153 -1.92 2.58 -15.54
N CYS A 154 -1.92 1.26 -15.35
CA CYS A 154 -2.14 0.28 -16.41
C CYS A 154 -3.56 0.36 -16.99
N TRP A 155 -4.58 0.76 -16.20
CA TRP A 155 -5.94 0.95 -16.70
C TRP A 155 -6.05 1.96 -17.84
N PHE A 156 -5.18 2.97 -17.94
CA PHE A 156 -5.23 3.92 -19.06
C PHE A 156 -4.36 3.53 -20.24
N SER A 157 -3.64 2.41 -20.14
CA SER A 157 -2.76 1.94 -21.21
C SER A 157 -3.59 1.11 -22.19
N ASP A 158 -3.67 1.54 -23.44
CA ASP A 158 -4.32 0.81 -24.53
C ASP A 158 -3.24 0.15 -25.40
N GLU A 159 -3.27 -1.17 -25.48
CA GLU A 159 -2.24 -1.95 -26.20
C GLU A 159 -2.31 -1.79 -27.73
N ALA A 160 -3.43 -1.31 -28.28
CA ALA A 160 -3.69 -1.46 -29.70
C ALA A 160 -3.55 -0.17 -30.53
N ASN A 161 -3.96 1.00 -30.05
CA ASN A 161 -4.20 2.15 -30.94
C ASN A 161 -4.02 3.56 -30.33
N SER A 162 -3.60 3.69 -29.07
CA SER A 162 -3.39 5.00 -28.44
C SER A 162 -1.98 5.55 -28.71
N THR A 163 -1.89 6.87 -28.88
CA THR A 163 -0.60 7.56 -28.73
C THR A 163 -0.30 7.72 -27.24
N MET A 164 0.96 7.52 -26.79
CA MET A 164 1.33 7.72 -25.37
C MET A 164 0.80 9.04 -24.79
N THR A 165 0.77 10.10 -25.60
CA THR A 165 0.30 11.43 -25.19
C THR A 165 -1.16 11.46 -24.74
N THR A 166 -2.05 10.69 -25.38
CA THR A 166 -3.48 10.67 -25.03
C THR A 166 -3.73 9.91 -23.73
N GLU A 167 -2.97 8.85 -23.49
CA GLU A 167 -3.08 8.09 -22.24
C GLU A 167 -2.62 8.91 -21.05
N ASP A 168 -1.50 9.62 -21.21
CA ASP A 168 -0.96 10.51 -20.19
C ASP A 168 -1.91 11.66 -19.88
N GLU A 169 -2.57 12.21 -20.89
CA GLU A 169 -3.63 13.20 -20.74
C GLU A 169 -4.82 12.65 -19.94
N ASP A 170 -5.28 11.43 -20.23
CA ASP A 170 -6.39 10.79 -19.51
C ASP A 170 -6.00 10.43 -18.06
N ARG A 171 -4.77 9.94 -17.82
CA ARG A 171 -4.23 9.68 -16.46
C ARG A 171 -4.21 10.96 -15.63
N TRP A 172 -3.75 12.06 -16.22
CA TRP A 172 -3.74 13.37 -15.58
C TRP A 172 -5.14 13.93 -15.32
N ALA A 173 -6.04 13.81 -16.30
CA ALA A 173 -7.42 14.24 -16.14
C ALA A 173 -8.14 13.46 -15.04
N PHE A 174 -7.93 12.14 -14.99
CA PHE A 174 -8.45 11.28 -13.94
C PHE A 174 -7.93 11.70 -12.56
N TYR A 175 -6.62 11.86 -12.42
CA TYR A 175 -6.01 12.30 -11.16
C TYR A 175 -6.60 13.62 -10.63
N GLN A 176 -6.67 14.65 -11.49
CA GLN A 176 -7.19 15.96 -11.09
C GLN A 176 -8.70 15.92 -10.81
N GLY A 177 -9.47 15.16 -11.60
CA GLY A 177 -10.90 15.01 -11.38
C GLY A 177 -11.21 14.29 -10.06
N ILE A 178 -10.48 13.20 -9.74
CA ILE A 178 -10.62 12.51 -8.45
C ILE A 178 -10.22 13.40 -7.29
N LYS A 179 -9.13 14.15 -7.42
CA LYS A 179 -8.71 15.12 -6.40
C LYS A 179 -9.81 16.15 -6.11
N GLY A 180 -10.49 16.64 -7.15
CA GLY A 180 -11.64 17.54 -7.00
C GLY A 180 -12.85 16.86 -6.35
N LEU A 181 -13.19 15.65 -6.79
CA LEU A 181 -14.33 14.89 -6.27
C LEU A 181 -14.12 14.46 -4.81
N ALA A 182 -12.89 14.15 -4.39
CA ALA A 182 -12.60 13.66 -3.05
C ALA A 182 -13.02 14.59 -1.90
N ILE A 183 -13.29 15.86 -2.19
CA ILE A 183 -13.75 16.86 -1.22
C ILE A 183 -15.25 16.71 -0.96
N SER A 184 -16.05 16.41 -1.98
CA SER A 184 -17.51 16.44 -1.91
C SER A 184 -18.19 15.08 -2.11
N ASP A 185 -17.47 14.09 -2.61
CA ASP A 185 -18.00 12.81 -3.07
C ASP A 185 -17.33 11.65 -2.34
N ALA A 186 -18.14 10.72 -1.82
CA ALA A 186 -17.66 9.58 -1.05
C ALA A 186 -16.83 8.61 -1.88
N GLU A 187 -17.26 8.36 -3.12
CA GLU A 187 -16.57 7.49 -4.07
C GLU A 187 -15.22 8.11 -4.48
N GLY A 188 -15.22 9.41 -4.77
CA GLY A 188 -14.01 10.19 -5.04
C GLY A 188 -13.02 10.14 -3.87
N TRP A 189 -13.50 10.25 -2.63
CA TRP A 189 -12.65 10.17 -1.44
C TRP A 189 -12.01 8.79 -1.29
N ILE A 190 -12.79 7.70 -1.44
CA ILE A 190 -12.28 6.33 -1.35
C ILE A 190 -11.19 6.12 -2.40
N MET A 191 -11.47 6.49 -3.65
CA MET A 191 -10.52 6.34 -4.75
C MET A 191 -9.24 7.13 -4.49
N TYR A 192 -9.35 8.36 -4.02
CA TYR A 192 -8.20 9.19 -3.68
C TYR A 192 -7.35 8.59 -2.55
N GLN A 193 -7.96 8.00 -1.52
CA GLN A 193 -7.21 7.30 -0.47
C GLN A 193 -6.42 6.10 -1.01
N MET A 194 -7.03 5.33 -1.93
CA MET A 194 -6.34 4.19 -2.55
C MET A 194 -5.19 4.61 -3.47
N LEU A 195 -5.34 5.70 -4.22
CA LEU A 195 -4.26 6.26 -5.06
C LEU A 195 -3.09 6.80 -4.23
N ASN A 196 -3.36 7.20 -3.00
CA ASN A 196 -2.35 7.69 -2.06
C ASN A 196 -1.56 6.59 -1.39
N ASP A 197 -2.16 5.41 -1.22
CA ASP A 197 -1.51 4.22 -0.68
C ASP A 197 -0.82 4.44 0.68
N MET A 198 -1.19 5.51 1.41
CA MET A 198 -0.62 5.81 2.74
C MET A 198 -1.09 4.82 3.79
N GLN A 199 -2.27 4.25 3.59
CA GLN A 199 -2.84 3.23 4.46
C GLN A 199 -2.42 1.83 3.99
N GLY A 200 -1.47 1.71 3.06
CA GLY A 200 -0.95 0.46 2.53
C GLY A 200 -2.02 -0.51 2.01
N GLU A 201 -1.60 -1.77 1.87
CA GLU A 201 -2.44 -2.79 1.25
C GLU A 201 -3.62 -3.22 2.13
N HIS A 202 -3.47 -3.12 3.45
CA HIS A 202 -4.52 -3.50 4.38
C HIS A 202 -5.80 -2.66 4.20
N PHE A 203 -5.67 -1.39 3.81
CA PHE A 203 -6.80 -0.54 3.45
C PHE A 203 -7.55 -1.07 2.23
N THR A 204 -6.84 -1.35 1.13
CA THR A 204 -7.42 -1.91 -0.09
C THR A 204 -8.07 -3.27 0.16
N SER A 205 -7.39 -4.13 0.93
CA SER A 205 -7.90 -5.45 1.33
C SER A 205 -9.19 -5.34 2.15
N PHE A 206 -9.24 -4.42 3.12
CA PHE A 206 -10.42 -4.19 3.95
C PHE A 206 -11.57 -3.55 3.17
N LEU A 207 -11.28 -2.64 2.24
CA LEU A 207 -12.26 -2.07 1.32
C LEU A 207 -12.93 -3.16 0.47
N PHE A 208 -12.14 -4.04 -0.16
CA PHE A 208 -12.70 -5.13 -0.97
C PHE A 208 -13.47 -6.15 -0.14
N HIS A 209 -13.06 -6.38 1.11
CA HIS A 209 -13.87 -7.16 2.04
C HIS A 209 -15.20 -6.48 2.38
N THR A 210 -15.19 -5.18 2.59
CA THR A 210 -16.38 -4.37 2.86
C THR A 210 -17.34 -4.44 1.68
N LEU A 211 -16.86 -4.22 0.45
CA LEU A 211 -17.66 -4.32 -0.77
C LEU A 211 -18.21 -5.74 -0.97
N LYS A 212 -17.43 -6.79 -0.68
CA LYS A 212 -17.90 -8.18 -0.71
C LYS A 212 -19.03 -8.42 0.29
N THR A 213 -18.90 -7.88 1.49
CA THR A 213 -19.91 -8.02 2.54
C THR A 213 -21.20 -7.32 2.12
N ILE A 214 -21.11 -6.07 1.68
CA ILE A 214 -22.25 -5.31 1.17
C ILE A 214 -22.93 -6.04 0.01
N LYS A 215 -22.15 -6.49 -0.99
CA LYS A 215 -22.66 -7.29 -2.11
C LYS A 215 -23.42 -8.53 -1.64
N SER A 216 -22.92 -9.23 -0.62
CA SER A 216 -23.61 -10.42 -0.07
C SER A 216 -24.94 -10.08 0.61
N GLN A 217 -25.09 -8.88 1.16
CA GLN A 217 -26.34 -8.42 1.79
C GLN A 217 -27.35 -7.83 0.79
N MET A 218 -26.88 -7.48 -0.42
CA MET A 218 -27.71 -6.90 -1.47
C MET A 218 -28.28 -7.94 -2.45
N GLU A 219 -27.77 -9.17 -2.42
CA GLU A 219 -28.19 -10.28 -3.29
C GLU A 219 -28.41 -9.87 -4.77
N SER A 220 -29.62 -10.02 -5.32
CA SER A 220 -29.95 -9.68 -6.70
C SER A 220 -29.96 -8.18 -6.98
N SER A 221 -30.23 -7.34 -5.97
CA SER A 221 -30.27 -5.89 -6.16
C SER A 221 -28.91 -5.30 -6.54
N TRP A 222 -27.80 -5.95 -6.15
CA TRP A 222 -26.46 -5.56 -6.57
C TRP A 222 -26.33 -5.65 -8.10
N THR A 223 -26.76 -6.76 -8.69
CA THR A 223 -26.59 -7.00 -10.12
C THR A 223 -27.46 -6.09 -10.96
N ASP A 224 -28.63 -5.73 -10.45
CA ASP A 224 -29.57 -4.82 -11.09
C ASP A 224 -29.06 -3.38 -11.12
N GLN A 225 -28.43 -2.93 -10.02
CA GLN A 225 -27.94 -1.56 -9.89
C GLN A 225 -26.58 -1.33 -10.53
N VAL A 226 -25.64 -2.28 -10.37
CA VAL A 226 -24.31 -2.17 -10.96
C VAL A 226 -24.37 -2.56 -12.44
N GLY A 227 -25.29 -3.44 -12.81
CA GLY A 227 -25.44 -3.98 -14.15
C GLY A 227 -24.80 -5.36 -14.30
N VAL A 228 -25.36 -6.15 -15.22
CA VAL A 228 -24.95 -7.53 -15.51
C VAL A 228 -23.47 -7.62 -15.91
N VAL A 229 -22.95 -6.58 -16.57
CA VAL A 229 -21.56 -6.50 -17.06
C VAL A 229 -20.55 -6.65 -15.93
N PHE A 230 -20.79 -6.04 -14.77
CA PHE A 230 -19.90 -6.13 -13.61
C PHE A 230 -20.15 -7.38 -12.78
N SER A 231 -21.36 -7.92 -12.86
CA SER A 231 -21.78 -9.05 -12.05
C SER A 231 -21.25 -10.37 -12.58
N HIS A 232 -21.10 -10.48 -13.92
CA HIS A 232 -20.69 -11.69 -14.63
C HIS A 232 -19.30 -11.58 -15.28
N ALA A 233 -18.49 -10.58 -14.91
CA ALA A 233 -17.06 -10.51 -15.26
C ALA A 233 -16.23 -11.60 -14.52
N GLU A 234 -16.81 -12.79 -14.35
CA GLU A 234 -16.11 -14.00 -13.92
C GLU A 234 -15.29 -14.61 -15.06
N GLY A 235 -15.55 -14.22 -16.31
CA GLY A 235 -14.64 -14.43 -17.42
C GLY A 235 -13.58 -13.32 -17.47
N LEU A 236 -12.32 -13.69 -17.75
CA LEU A 236 -11.23 -12.77 -18.11
C LEU A 236 -11.59 -11.92 -19.35
N GLN A 237 -12.50 -10.97 -19.20
CA GLN A 237 -12.65 -9.94 -20.21
C GLN A 237 -11.43 -9.03 -20.09
N SER A 238 -10.75 -8.84 -21.22
CA SER A 238 -9.64 -7.91 -21.32
C SER A 238 -10.08 -6.54 -20.78
N MET A 239 -9.19 -5.85 -20.08
CA MET A 239 -9.38 -4.48 -19.62
C MET A 239 -9.90 -3.56 -20.74
N SER A 240 -9.47 -3.82 -21.98
CA SER A 240 -9.96 -3.13 -23.18
C SER A 240 -11.47 -3.30 -23.42
N VAL A 241 -12.05 -4.46 -23.14
CA VAL A 241 -13.50 -4.72 -23.31
C VAL A 241 -14.31 -3.97 -22.26
N LEU A 242 -13.81 -3.91 -21.02
CA LEU A 242 -14.45 -3.11 -19.97
C LEU A 242 -14.36 -1.62 -20.31
N GLN A 243 -13.19 -1.13 -20.71
CA GLN A 243 -13.00 0.25 -21.13
C GLN A 243 -13.88 0.63 -22.32
N GLU A 244 -13.95 -0.20 -23.36
CA GLU A 244 -14.77 0.05 -24.55
C GLU A 244 -16.26 0.09 -24.20
N ARG A 245 -16.71 -0.83 -23.34
CA ARG A 245 -18.10 -0.82 -22.82
C ARG A 245 -18.39 0.41 -21.97
N PHE A 246 -17.44 0.87 -21.17
CA PHE A 246 -17.59 2.12 -20.41
C PHE A 246 -17.62 3.35 -21.30
N LYS A 247 -16.75 3.39 -22.32
CA LYS A 247 -16.75 4.44 -23.35
C LYS A 247 -18.08 4.44 -24.10
N SER A 248 -18.62 3.28 -24.46
CA SER A 248 -19.91 3.16 -25.14
C SER A 248 -21.09 3.50 -24.24
N LEU A 249 -21.07 3.12 -22.96
CA LEU A 249 -22.06 3.53 -21.96
C LEU A 249 -22.05 5.06 -21.78
N GLY A 250 -20.86 5.65 -21.64
CA GLY A 250 -20.67 7.10 -21.57
C GLY A 250 -21.22 7.86 -22.78
N GLN A 251 -21.09 7.30 -23.99
CA GLN A 251 -21.58 7.90 -25.23
C GLN A 251 -23.09 7.65 -25.46
N SER A 252 -23.64 6.54 -24.99
CA SER A 252 -25.08 6.23 -25.09
C SER A 252 -25.94 7.00 -24.08
N LEU A 253 -25.32 7.54 -23.03
CA LEU A 253 -26.00 8.26 -21.93
C LEU A 253 -26.49 9.67 -22.30
N GLU A 254 -26.21 10.18 -23.51
CA GLU A 254 -26.78 11.46 -23.97
C GLU A 254 -28.25 11.33 -24.39
N ASN A 255 -28.76 10.12 -24.66
CA ASN A 255 -30.10 9.92 -25.22
C ASN A 255 -31.10 9.15 -24.35
N ASP A 256 -30.67 8.48 -23.26
CA ASP A 256 -31.56 7.68 -22.43
C ASP A 256 -31.40 7.97 -20.93
N ASN A 257 -32.52 8.20 -20.24
CA ASN A 257 -32.67 8.37 -18.78
C ASN A 257 -32.24 7.13 -17.95
N TYR A 258 -31.59 6.14 -18.56
CA TYR A 258 -30.99 5.00 -17.84
C TYR A 258 -29.66 5.42 -17.25
N LEU A 259 -29.80 6.20 -16.19
CA LEU A 259 -28.81 6.65 -15.25
C LEU A 259 -27.90 5.49 -14.78
N CYS A 260 -26.80 5.26 -15.50
CA CYS A 260 -25.55 4.81 -14.88
C CYS A 260 -24.99 5.88 -13.91
N GLY A 261 -25.63 7.05 -13.86
CA GLY A 261 -25.40 8.13 -12.92
C GLY A 261 -26.26 8.00 -11.66
N ILE A 262 -25.60 7.93 -10.53
CA ILE A 262 -25.69 8.90 -9.44
C ILE A 262 -25.30 8.11 -8.18
N ASN A 263 -26.10 7.16 -7.70
CA ASN A 263 -25.82 6.45 -6.43
C ASN A 263 -26.15 4.95 -6.52
N LEU A 264 -25.43 4.15 -5.74
CA LEU A 264 -25.77 2.74 -5.49
C LEU A 264 -26.49 2.68 -4.16
N TRP A 265 -27.69 2.14 -4.09
CA TRP A 265 -28.52 2.16 -2.89
C TRP A 265 -28.54 0.79 -2.20
N ILE A 266 -28.37 0.79 -0.89
CA ILE A 266 -28.58 -0.36 -0.02
C ILE A 266 -29.66 0.00 1.02
N SER A 267 -30.57 -0.93 1.31
CA SER A 267 -31.57 -0.74 2.36
C SER A 267 -30.89 -0.54 3.71
N LEU A 268 -31.51 0.25 4.59
CA LEU A 268 -30.97 0.52 5.92
C LEU A 268 -30.72 -0.77 6.73
N ASP A 269 -31.61 -1.75 6.61
CA ASP A 269 -31.48 -3.04 7.29
C ASP A 269 -30.25 -3.83 6.80
N SER A 270 -30.07 -3.97 5.48
CA SER A 270 -28.89 -4.63 4.90
C SER A 270 -27.60 -3.86 5.21
N ALA A 271 -27.66 -2.53 5.34
CA ALA A 271 -26.53 -1.72 5.79
C ALA A 271 -26.17 -2.01 7.26
N HIS A 272 -27.15 -2.09 8.15
CA HIS A 272 -26.93 -2.47 9.55
C HIS A 272 -26.37 -3.89 9.69
N ASP A 273 -26.86 -4.85 8.90
CA ASP A 273 -26.32 -6.20 8.88
C ASP A 273 -24.89 -6.24 8.36
N SER A 274 -24.56 -5.47 7.32
CA SER A 274 -23.19 -5.30 6.83
C SER A 274 -22.26 -4.76 7.93
N LEU A 275 -22.68 -3.72 8.65
CA LEU A 275 -21.94 -3.16 9.78
C LEU A 275 -21.75 -4.19 10.89
N ARG A 276 -22.79 -4.98 11.19
CA ARG A 276 -22.72 -6.04 12.19
C ARG A 276 -21.71 -7.11 11.79
N VAL A 277 -21.74 -7.61 10.55
CA VAL A 277 -20.80 -8.62 10.07
C VAL A 277 -19.36 -8.11 10.14
N LEU A 278 -19.12 -6.85 9.74
CA LEU A 278 -17.78 -6.26 9.71
C LEU A 278 -17.23 -6.03 11.12
N PHE A 279 -18.02 -5.45 12.02
CA PHE A 279 -17.54 -4.99 13.33
C PHE A 279 -17.89 -5.91 14.51
N TYR A 280 -18.93 -6.75 14.48
CA TYR A 280 -19.16 -7.74 15.54
C TYR A 280 -18.35 -9.04 15.37
N SER A 281 -17.52 -9.14 14.33
CA SER A 281 -16.53 -10.22 14.20
C SER A 281 -15.44 -10.11 15.29
N ASP A 282 -14.64 -11.17 15.49
CA ASP A 282 -13.61 -11.26 16.54
C ASP A 282 -12.55 -10.13 16.58
N ARG A 283 -12.58 -9.20 15.63
CA ARG A 283 -11.58 -8.12 15.48
C ARG A 283 -11.86 -6.86 16.29
N ILE A 284 -13.12 -6.44 16.37
CA ILE A 284 -13.51 -5.14 16.95
C ILE A 284 -14.72 -5.39 17.84
N LYS A 285 -14.56 -6.09 18.97
CA LYS A 285 -15.66 -6.34 19.92
C LYS A 285 -16.10 -5.07 20.67
N SER A 286 -16.41 -4.01 19.92
CA SER A 286 -16.92 -2.74 20.40
C SER A 286 -18.36 -2.62 19.93
N SER A 287 -19.28 -3.07 20.79
CA SER A 287 -20.70 -2.77 20.64
C SER A 287 -20.94 -1.26 20.56
N ALA A 288 -20.07 -0.45 21.16
CA ALA A 288 -20.12 1.01 21.09
C ALA A 288 -19.82 1.53 19.67
N THR A 289 -18.77 1.02 19.01
CA THR A 289 -18.40 1.41 17.64
C THR A 289 -19.51 1.05 16.66
N THR A 290 -20.06 -0.16 16.75
CA THR A 290 -21.15 -0.57 15.84
C THR A 290 -22.41 0.26 16.05
N LYS A 291 -22.75 0.60 17.30
CA LYS A 291 -23.88 1.51 17.60
C LYS A 291 -23.64 2.90 17.04
N ALA A 292 -22.43 3.44 17.17
CA ALA A 292 -22.07 4.75 16.62
C ALA A 292 -22.13 4.77 15.08
N LEU A 293 -21.62 3.72 14.41
CA LEU A 293 -21.69 3.57 12.96
C LEU A 293 -23.13 3.40 12.47
N SER A 294 -23.92 2.59 13.17
CA SER A 294 -25.34 2.40 12.86
C SER A 294 -26.09 3.72 12.94
N LYS A 295 -25.87 4.50 14.01
CA LYS A 295 -26.45 5.82 14.16
C LYS A 295 -26.07 6.75 13.01
N ARG A 296 -24.78 6.81 12.64
CA ARG A 296 -24.31 7.62 11.48
C ARG A 296 -24.94 7.17 10.16
N ALA A 297 -25.11 5.85 9.95
CA ALA A 297 -25.76 5.33 8.76
C ALA A 297 -27.24 5.78 8.69
N THR A 298 -27.97 5.69 9.81
CA THR A 298 -29.35 6.18 9.90
C THR A 298 -29.45 7.69 9.63
N GLU A 299 -28.48 8.50 10.08
CA GLU A 299 -28.44 9.94 9.83
C GLU A 299 -28.22 10.30 8.34
N MET A 300 -27.70 9.35 7.54
CA MET A 300 -27.40 9.54 6.11
C MET A 300 -28.43 8.90 5.18
N THR A 301 -29.55 8.39 5.72
CA THR A 301 -30.56 7.74 4.88
C THR A 301 -31.36 8.73 4.05
N VAL A 302 -31.73 8.28 2.86
CA VAL A 302 -32.65 8.94 1.95
C VAL A 302 -33.80 7.98 1.66
N ASP A 303 -35.01 8.50 1.58
CA ASP A 303 -36.17 7.72 1.17
C ASP A 303 -36.12 7.46 -0.34
N VAL A 304 -35.98 6.19 -0.72
CA VAL A 304 -36.00 5.73 -2.11
C VAL A 304 -37.18 4.79 -2.27
N LYS A 305 -38.23 5.27 -2.95
CA LYS A 305 -39.48 4.52 -3.20
C LYS A 305 -40.23 4.07 -1.93
N GLY A 306 -40.14 4.84 -0.84
CA GLY A 306 -40.81 4.53 0.43
C GLY A 306 -39.96 3.68 1.38
N GLU A 307 -38.72 3.35 0.98
CA GLU A 307 -37.79 2.57 1.80
C GLU A 307 -36.56 3.41 2.18
N PRO A 308 -36.16 3.41 3.46
CA PRO A 308 -34.94 4.11 3.90
C PRO A 308 -33.72 3.40 3.32
N CYS A 309 -33.03 4.09 2.41
CA CYS A 309 -31.81 3.60 1.76
C CYS A 309 -30.63 4.50 2.10
N ILE A 310 -29.42 3.95 1.99
CA ILE A 310 -28.17 4.71 2.06
C ILE A 310 -27.36 4.45 0.80
N ASP A 311 -26.64 5.47 0.33
CA ASP A 311 -25.68 5.28 -0.76
C ASP A 311 -24.51 4.38 -0.30
N VAL A 312 -24.18 3.38 -1.09
CA VAL A 312 -23.18 2.35 -0.79
C VAL A 312 -21.81 2.97 -0.59
N PHE A 313 -21.39 3.92 -1.43
CA PHE A 313 -20.07 4.54 -1.28
C PHE A 313 -20.01 5.45 -0.05
N SER A 314 -21.12 6.08 0.30
CA SER A 314 -21.26 6.83 1.54
C SER A 314 -21.15 5.92 2.77
N LEU A 315 -21.83 4.77 2.78
CA LEU A 315 -21.70 3.76 3.82
C LEU A 315 -20.24 3.24 3.92
N VAL A 316 -19.64 2.89 2.78
CA VAL A 316 -18.25 2.43 2.71
C VAL A 316 -17.31 3.51 3.24
N GLN A 317 -17.50 4.78 2.90
CA GLN A 317 -16.66 5.87 3.39
C GLN A 317 -16.68 5.94 4.93
N ILE A 318 -17.86 5.85 5.56
CA ILE A 318 -17.98 5.86 7.03
C ILE A 318 -17.23 4.67 7.64
N ILE A 319 -17.41 3.47 7.06
CA ILE A 319 -16.74 2.23 7.49
C ILE A 319 -15.21 2.38 7.39
N MET A 320 -14.72 2.89 6.26
CA MET A 320 -13.28 3.06 6.00
C MET A 320 -12.67 4.14 6.91
N LYS A 321 -13.38 5.25 7.19
CA LYS A 321 -12.92 6.27 8.14
C LYS A 321 -12.77 5.70 9.55
N GLU A 322 -13.75 4.92 10.00
CA GLU A 322 -13.68 4.28 11.31
C GLU A 322 -12.57 3.22 11.35
N TYR A 323 -12.38 2.47 10.27
CA TYR A 323 -11.27 1.54 10.13
C TYR A 323 -9.91 2.24 10.25
N ILE A 324 -9.70 3.39 9.58
CA ILE A 324 -8.46 4.17 9.71
C ILE A 324 -8.23 4.59 11.16
N VAL A 325 -9.25 5.12 11.83
CA VAL A 325 -9.14 5.55 13.24
C VAL A 325 -8.79 4.36 14.15
N HIS A 326 -9.43 3.21 13.91
CA HIS A 326 -9.14 1.98 14.63
C HIS A 326 -7.71 1.51 14.39
N MET A 327 -7.25 1.53 13.14
CA MET A 327 -5.89 1.16 12.75
C MET A 327 -4.86 2.07 13.40
N GLN A 328 -5.07 3.39 13.42
CA GLN A 328 -4.19 4.33 14.10
C GLN A 328 -4.09 4.01 15.60
N LYS A 329 -5.22 3.77 16.27
CA LYS A 329 -5.23 3.37 17.69
C LYS A 329 -4.47 2.07 17.94
N GLN A 330 -4.66 1.07 17.09
CA GLN A 330 -3.96 -0.21 17.20
C GLN A 330 -2.46 -0.06 16.97
N THR A 331 -2.03 0.69 15.96
CA THR A 331 -0.62 0.96 15.67
C THR A 331 0.05 1.73 16.81
N THR A 332 -0.63 2.74 17.37
CA THR A 332 -0.12 3.47 18.55
C THR A 332 0.00 2.57 19.76
N LEU A 333 -1.01 1.73 20.03
CA LEU A 333 -0.96 0.77 21.13
C LEU A 333 0.20 -0.23 20.94
N LEU A 334 0.37 -0.79 19.74
CA LEU A 334 1.48 -1.69 19.42
C LEU A 334 2.83 -1.01 19.65
N ARG A 335 2.99 0.24 19.20
CA ARG A 335 4.20 1.01 19.42
C ARG A 335 4.52 1.14 20.91
N ILE A 336 3.54 1.57 21.72
CA ILE A 336 3.70 1.68 23.18
C ILE A 336 4.05 0.31 23.80
N MET A 337 3.45 -0.78 23.32
CA MET A 337 3.75 -2.12 23.82
C MET A 337 5.16 -2.58 23.46
N PHE A 338 5.69 -2.20 22.28
CA PHE A 338 7.09 -2.44 21.90
C PHE A 338 8.06 -1.61 22.74
N GLU A 339 7.75 -0.32 22.97
CA GLU A 339 8.52 0.58 23.85
C GLU A 339 8.56 0.04 25.29
N THR A 340 7.40 -0.36 25.83
CA THR A 340 7.31 -0.94 27.18
C THR A 340 7.97 -2.32 27.26
N GLY A 341 7.94 -3.09 26.17
CA GLY A 341 8.56 -4.41 26.08
C GLY A 341 10.09 -4.33 26.09
N SER A 342 10.65 -3.43 25.28
CA SER A 342 12.10 -3.23 25.17
C SER A 342 12.72 -2.71 26.47
N THR A 343 12.00 -1.89 27.25
CA THR A 343 12.46 -1.37 28.55
C THR A 343 12.41 -2.39 29.70
N GLY A 344 11.96 -3.63 29.45
CA GLY A 344 11.87 -4.67 30.48
C GLY A 344 10.72 -4.51 31.48
N ASN A 345 9.90 -3.47 31.34
CA ASN A 345 8.75 -3.21 32.22
C ASN A 345 7.57 -4.16 32.01
N LEU A 346 7.58 -4.96 30.93
CA LEU A 346 6.61 -6.05 30.69
C LEU A 346 7.04 -7.41 31.27
N THR A 347 8.18 -7.46 31.95
CA THR A 347 8.57 -8.61 32.76
C THR A 347 8.44 -8.24 34.23
N ASP A 348 7.64 -9.00 34.97
CA ASP A 348 7.61 -8.99 36.43
C ASP A 348 9.03 -9.27 36.96
N VAL A 349 9.82 -8.22 37.14
CA VAL A 349 11.09 -8.26 37.88
C VAL A 349 10.82 -7.60 39.23
N TYR A 350 10.11 -8.32 40.09
CA TYR A 350 10.45 -8.28 41.50
C TYR A 350 11.69 -9.18 41.66
N ASP A 351 12.72 -8.67 42.33
CA ASP A 351 13.97 -9.33 42.72
C ASP A 351 15.20 -9.07 41.84
N THR A 352 15.69 -7.83 41.82
CA THR A 352 17.10 -7.58 42.18
C THR A 352 17.33 -6.09 42.53
N PRO A 353 17.77 -5.75 43.75
CA PRO A 353 18.20 -4.40 44.09
C PRO A 353 19.63 -4.20 43.61
N GLY A 354 19.79 -3.69 42.39
CA GLY A 354 21.07 -3.22 41.84
C GLY A 354 20.95 -1.74 41.51
N GLU A 355 21.84 -0.93 42.05
CA GLU A 355 21.92 0.53 41.86
C GLU A 355 21.94 0.90 40.37
N VAL A 356 20.98 1.71 39.94
CA VAL A 356 20.96 2.31 38.61
C VAL A 356 21.67 3.64 38.68
N ASP A 357 22.83 3.73 38.02
CA ASP A 357 23.61 4.95 37.83
C ASP A 357 22.88 5.86 36.82
N ILE A 358 22.55 7.09 37.22
CA ILE A 358 21.59 7.98 36.53
C ILE A 358 22.32 8.98 35.60
N ASN A 359 23.51 8.65 35.10
CA ASN A 359 24.37 9.64 34.42
C ASN A 359 24.77 9.30 32.97
N GLU A 360 24.09 8.39 32.28
CA GLU A 360 24.27 8.26 30.82
C GLU A 360 23.28 9.16 30.08
N GLU A 361 23.82 10.15 29.37
CA GLU A 361 23.11 10.93 28.35
C GLU A 361 22.47 9.97 27.34
N ILE A 362 21.14 9.98 27.30
CA ILE A 362 20.33 9.18 26.39
C ILE A 362 20.57 9.70 24.98
N GLU A 363 21.48 9.07 24.23
CA GLU A 363 21.47 9.12 22.78
C GLU A 363 20.17 8.48 22.29
N ILE A 364 19.25 9.33 21.85
CA ILE A 364 17.98 8.99 21.22
C ILE A 364 18.31 8.43 19.81
N ASP A 365 18.58 7.13 19.72
CA ASP A 365 18.24 6.32 18.53
C ASP A 365 18.38 4.80 18.75
N THR A 366 18.27 4.32 20.00
CA THR A 366 18.16 2.87 20.23
C THR A 366 16.79 2.41 19.77
N GLU A 367 16.74 1.84 18.56
CA GLU A 367 15.58 1.11 18.06
C GLU A 367 15.08 0.18 19.17
N TYR A 368 13.82 0.36 19.61
CA TYR A 368 13.24 -0.45 20.66
C TYR A 368 13.16 -1.93 20.22
N ILE A 369 14.17 -2.73 20.58
CA ILE A 369 14.27 -4.14 20.23
C ILE A 369 13.45 -4.98 21.19
N VAL A 370 12.65 -5.90 20.65
CA VAL A 370 11.80 -6.81 21.42
C VAL A 370 12.20 -8.27 21.15
N SER A 371 12.46 -9.03 22.22
CA SER A 371 12.76 -10.46 22.14
C SER A 371 11.52 -11.28 21.72
N PHE A 372 11.72 -12.50 21.22
CA PHE A 372 10.61 -13.35 20.80
C PHE A 372 9.57 -13.60 21.91
N GLN A 373 10.01 -13.81 23.14
CA GLN A 373 9.10 -14.07 24.27
C GLN A 373 8.20 -12.86 24.57
N GLN A 374 8.76 -11.66 24.58
CA GLN A 374 8.00 -10.42 24.76
C GLN A 374 7.07 -10.17 23.58
N PHE A 375 7.55 -10.39 22.35
CA PHE A 375 6.73 -10.27 21.14
C PHE A 375 5.49 -11.18 21.19
N VAL A 376 5.66 -12.45 21.60
CA VAL A 376 4.53 -13.37 21.77
C VAL A 376 3.50 -12.81 22.75
N LYS A 377 3.93 -12.26 23.90
CA LYS A 377 3.01 -11.64 24.88
C LYS A 377 2.26 -10.45 24.28
N ILE A 378 2.96 -9.56 23.57
CA ILE A 378 2.37 -8.38 22.92
C ILE A 378 1.30 -8.83 21.90
N ILE A 379 1.67 -9.71 20.98
CA ILE A 379 0.77 -10.15 19.90
C ILE A 379 -0.43 -10.93 20.45
N LYS A 380 -0.24 -11.76 21.47
CA LYS A 380 -1.33 -12.50 22.12
C LYS A 380 -2.27 -11.62 22.93
N THR A 381 -1.81 -10.48 23.41
CA THR A 381 -2.67 -9.51 24.10
C THR A 381 -3.64 -8.84 23.12
N ILE A 382 -3.16 -8.48 21.93
CA ILE A 382 -3.99 -7.81 20.91
C ILE A 382 -4.82 -8.81 20.11
N TRP A 383 -4.22 -9.96 19.78
CA TRP A 383 -4.85 -11.02 18.99
C TRP A 383 -4.71 -12.38 19.69
N PRO A 384 -5.52 -12.66 20.72
CA PRO A 384 -5.45 -13.91 21.48
C PRO A 384 -5.59 -15.17 20.62
N THR A 385 -6.32 -15.06 19.51
CA THR A 385 -6.68 -16.14 18.59
C THR A 385 -5.58 -16.50 17.58
N LEU A 386 -4.50 -15.71 17.44
CA LEU A 386 -3.36 -16.05 16.56
C LEU A 386 -2.64 -17.29 17.06
N MET A 387 -2.40 -18.30 16.21
CA MET A 387 -1.67 -19.49 16.66
C MET A 387 -0.19 -19.16 16.89
N LEU A 388 0.46 -19.85 17.83
CA LEU A 388 1.90 -19.62 18.10
C LEU A 388 2.76 -19.79 16.84
N LYS A 389 2.42 -20.74 15.97
CA LYS A 389 3.06 -20.92 14.65
C LYS A 389 2.98 -19.66 13.80
N GLU A 390 1.83 -18.98 13.78
CA GLU A 390 1.65 -17.75 13.01
C GLU A 390 2.46 -16.60 13.61
N VAL A 391 2.50 -16.50 14.94
CA VAL A 391 3.31 -15.50 15.65
C VAL A 391 4.80 -15.72 15.40
N ALA A 392 5.28 -16.96 15.45
CA ALA A 392 6.67 -17.32 15.16
C ALA A 392 7.06 -16.98 13.72
N LEU A 393 6.18 -17.27 12.75
CA LEU A 393 6.42 -16.91 11.34
C LEU A 393 6.49 -15.40 11.14
N LEU A 394 5.61 -14.64 11.80
CA LEU A 394 5.62 -13.19 11.74
C LEU A 394 6.88 -12.59 12.37
N TYR A 395 7.32 -13.13 13.51
CA TYR A 395 8.57 -12.72 14.16
C TYR A 395 9.78 -12.99 13.27
N ARG A 396 9.87 -14.19 12.68
CA ARG A 396 10.95 -14.55 11.77
C ARG A 396 11.02 -13.59 10.57
N GLU A 397 9.88 -13.28 9.96
CA GLU A 397 9.86 -12.34 8.83
C GLU A 397 10.27 -10.93 9.22
N ALA A 398 9.86 -10.45 10.41
CA ALA A 398 10.33 -9.17 10.93
C ALA A 398 11.84 -9.20 11.16
N TYR A 399 12.37 -10.31 11.71
CA TYR A 399 13.80 -10.50 11.91
C TYR A 399 14.57 -10.49 10.59
N ASP A 400 14.10 -11.24 9.59
CA ASP A 400 14.71 -11.31 8.26
C ASP A 400 14.70 -9.95 7.54
N MET A 401 13.67 -9.11 7.78
CA MET A 401 13.60 -7.74 7.24
C MET A 401 14.60 -6.79 7.92
N MET A 402 14.83 -6.97 9.21
CA MET A 402 15.77 -6.15 9.98
C MET A 402 17.23 -6.59 9.76
N TYR A 403 17.46 -7.88 9.60
CA TYR A 403 18.78 -8.51 9.50
C TYR A 403 18.85 -9.46 8.29
N PRO A 404 18.90 -8.91 7.06
CA PRO A 404 18.96 -9.70 5.83
C PRO A 404 20.28 -10.47 5.71
N THR A 405 20.32 -11.46 4.81
CA THR A 405 21.50 -12.31 4.55
C THR A 405 22.78 -11.53 4.23
N SER A 406 22.66 -10.34 3.65
CA SER A 406 23.79 -9.45 3.37
C SER A 406 24.49 -8.91 4.62
N GLN A 407 23.81 -8.90 5.77
CA GLN A 407 24.31 -8.38 7.04
C GLN A 407 24.80 -9.46 8.00
N TRP A 408 24.82 -10.74 7.58
CA TRP A 408 25.21 -11.88 8.42
C TRP A 408 26.65 -11.83 8.97
N ASN A 409 27.47 -10.92 8.48
CA ASN A 409 28.82 -10.66 8.99
C ASN A 409 28.83 -9.70 10.20
N GLN A 410 27.71 -9.06 10.52
CA GLN A 410 27.54 -8.18 11.69
C GLN A 410 26.98 -8.99 12.87
N PRO A 411 27.13 -8.55 14.13
CA PRO A 411 26.49 -9.22 15.25
C PRO A 411 24.97 -9.29 15.03
N ALA A 412 24.41 -10.49 15.21
CA ALA A 412 22.98 -10.71 15.05
C ALA A 412 22.22 -9.97 16.17
N PRO A 413 21.14 -9.25 15.84
CA PRO A 413 20.35 -8.54 16.84
C PRO A 413 19.61 -9.52 17.76
N ASP A 414 19.41 -9.15 19.02
CA ASP A 414 18.75 -9.98 20.04
C ASP A 414 17.21 -9.95 19.95
N GLY A 415 16.66 -9.26 18.96
CA GLY A 415 15.22 -9.19 18.77
C GLY A 415 14.79 -8.55 17.46
N ILE A 416 13.59 -7.97 17.44
CA ILE A 416 13.05 -7.23 16.30
C ILE A 416 12.65 -5.81 16.71
N SER A 417 12.78 -4.86 15.81
CA SER A 417 12.28 -3.49 15.99
C SER A 417 10.79 -3.38 15.66
N PHE A 418 10.14 -2.31 16.11
CA PHE A 418 8.75 -2.02 15.74
C PHE A 418 8.60 -1.82 14.22
N ALA A 419 9.57 -1.16 13.57
CA ALA A 419 9.52 -0.88 12.13
C ALA A 419 9.56 -2.17 11.30
N SER A 420 10.48 -3.08 11.60
CA SER A 420 10.58 -4.38 10.93
C SER A 420 9.34 -5.25 11.14
N PHE A 421 8.74 -5.21 12.34
CA PHE A 421 7.45 -5.82 12.61
C PHE A 421 6.33 -5.25 11.73
N MET A 422 6.22 -3.93 11.60
CA MET A 422 5.17 -3.30 10.79
C MET A 422 5.28 -3.72 9.32
N SER A 423 6.49 -3.79 8.77
CA SER A 423 6.74 -4.28 7.41
C SER A 423 6.33 -5.74 7.23
N ALA A 424 6.66 -6.62 8.19
CA ALA A 424 6.26 -8.02 8.16
C ALA A 424 4.73 -8.20 8.32
N ALA A 425 4.13 -7.39 9.18
CA ALA A 425 2.68 -7.38 9.41
C ALA A 425 1.92 -6.95 8.15
N ASP A 426 2.42 -5.95 7.40
CA ASP A 426 1.83 -5.52 6.14
C ASP A 426 1.98 -6.59 5.06
N LYS A 427 3.17 -7.20 4.92
CA LYS A 427 3.41 -8.33 4.00
C LYS A 427 2.45 -9.51 4.22
N ARG A 428 2.09 -9.79 5.48
CA ARG A 428 1.13 -10.85 5.86
C ARG A 428 -0.33 -10.38 5.89
N CYS A 429 -0.57 -9.13 5.54
CA CYS A 429 -1.83 -8.42 5.68
C CYS A 429 -2.47 -8.64 7.06
N LEU A 430 -1.66 -8.67 8.13
CA LEU A 430 -2.08 -9.04 9.49
C LEU A 430 -3.30 -8.25 9.95
N PHE A 431 -3.29 -6.95 9.66
CA PHE A 431 -4.34 -6.01 10.02
C PHE A 431 -5.62 -6.15 9.19
N SER A 432 -5.53 -6.73 7.98
CA SER A 432 -6.69 -6.96 7.11
C SER A 432 -7.25 -8.37 7.19
N ARG A 433 -6.56 -9.32 7.85
CA ARG A 433 -6.95 -10.74 7.96
C ARG A 433 -8.37 -10.95 8.45
N VAL A 434 -9.30 -11.12 7.50
CA VAL A 434 -10.65 -11.61 7.80
C VAL A 434 -10.45 -13.09 7.97
N ARG A 435 -10.48 -13.59 9.21
CA ARG A 435 -10.81 -15.00 9.38
C ARG A 435 -12.25 -15.11 8.87
N ALA A 436 -12.39 -15.46 7.60
CA ALA A 436 -13.50 -16.30 7.22
C ALA A 436 -13.37 -17.48 8.19
N ASN A 437 -14.30 -17.57 9.14
CA ASN A 437 -14.49 -18.83 9.82
C ASN A 437 -14.71 -19.84 8.69
N LEU A 438 -13.70 -20.67 8.45
CA LEU A 438 -13.81 -21.82 7.56
C LEU A 438 -14.90 -22.74 8.09
#